data_AF-A0AAU1RCI0-F1
#
_entry.id   AF-A0AAU1RCI0-F1
#
_cell.length_a   1.000
_cell.length_b   1.000
_cell.length_c   1.000
_cell.angle_alpha   90.00
_cell.angle_beta   90.00
_cell.angle_gamma   90.00
#
_symmetry.space_group_name_H-M   'P 1'
#
loop_
_entity.id
_entity.type
_entity.pdbx_description
1 polymer ?
#
loop_
_entity_poly.entity_id
_entity_poly.type
_entity_poly.pdbx_seq_one_letter_code
_entity_poly.pdbx_strand_id
1 'polypeptide(L)'
;MAEVESNSTAAAPQEPVSPNSGNVGEAVRITTTASQPGGAPAWEKAVIRTMLWFSFSVILSVLPLVAAFFFKSTKGEQVAYADLAGDGELLIITTAMAAAAAGDLWAKGASSEWLTTALACLNTALAIFTTLWFGYITALADEKTAIDKGFISTWSTTMFLVSFTASGLSIIRAELRQQ
;
A
#
# COMPACT_ATOMS: atom_id res chain seq x y z
N MET A 1 -25.27 10.63 100.16
CA MET A 1 -25.83 11.34 98.99
C MET A 1 -24.63 11.93 98.26
N ALA A 2 -24.21 11.26 97.19
CA ALA A 2 -23.06 11.63 96.39
C ALA A 2 -23.51 11.61 94.92
N GLU A 3 -23.23 12.70 94.22
CA GLU A 3 -23.56 12.99 92.83
C GLU A 3 -23.05 11.90 91.86
N VAL A 4 -23.91 11.53 90.92
CA VAL A 4 -23.59 10.73 89.75
C VAL A 4 -23.33 11.70 88.60
N GLU A 5 -22.06 12.02 88.32
CA GLU A 5 -21.67 12.72 87.10
C GLU A 5 -21.69 11.74 85.91
N SER A 6 -22.72 11.82 85.07
CA SER A 6 -22.77 11.13 83.79
C SER A 6 -21.89 11.88 82.77
N ASN A 7 -20.65 11.44 82.61
CA ASN A 7 -19.74 11.98 81.61
C ASN A 7 -20.11 11.46 80.20
N SER A 8 -21.06 12.14 79.55
CA SER A 8 -21.47 11.90 78.16
C SER A 8 -20.39 12.46 77.22
N THR A 9 -19.42 11.63 76.85
CA THR A 9 -18.43 11.97 75.83
C THR A 9 -19.05 11.76 74.46
N ALA A 10 -19.58 12.83 73.87
CA ALA A 10 -20.05 12.86 72.49
C ALA A 10 -18.87 12.58 71.54
N ALA A 11 -18.94 11.48 70.79
CA ALA A 11 -17.99 11.18 69.73
C ALA A 11 -18.10 12.24 68.62
N ALA A 12 -16.99 12.91 68.31
CA ALA A 12 -16.92 13.88 67.23
C ALA A 12 -17.24 13.22 65.87
N PRO A 13 -17.88 13.95 64.94
CA PRO A 13 -18.12 13.45 63.59
C PRO A 13 -16.78 13.16 62.90
N GLN A 14 -16.57 11.92 62.47
CA GLN A 14 -15.44 11.61 61.60
C GLN A 14 -15.66 12.31 60.25
N GLU A 15 -14.76 13.23 59.91
CA GLU A 15 -14.72 13.80 58.57
C GLU A 15 -14.53 12.69 57.54
N PRO A 16 -15.23 12.74 56.39
CA PRO A 16 -15.06 11.75 55.33
C PRO A 16 -13.62 11.78 54.85
N VAL A 17 -12.92 10.66 55.02
CA VAL A 17 -11.57 10.46 54.49
C VAL A 17 -11.63 10.61 52.98
N SER A 18 -11.10 11.73 52.50
CA SER A 18 -10.98 12.00 51.07
C SER A 18 -10.14 10.87 50.43
N PRO A 19 -10.62 10.23 49.35
CA PRO A 19 -9.86 9.18 48.70
C PRO A 19 -8.55 9.78 48.20
N ASN A 20 -7.44 9.32 48.77
CA ASN A 20 -6.10 9.60 48.31
C ASN A 20 -6.02 9.14 46.84
N SER A 21 -6.08 10.10 45.91
CA SER A 21 -5.90 9.90 44.46
C SER A 21 -4.43 9.58 44.10
N GLY A 22 -3.73 8.91 45.02
CA GLY A 22 -2.37 8.45 44.88
C GLY A 22 -2.27 7.49 43.70
N ASN A 23 -1.75 8.01 42.59
CA ASN A 23 -0.82 7.33 41.69
C ASN A 23 -1.11 5.85 41.37
N VAL A 24 -2.35 5.51 41.03
CA VAL A 24 -2.65 4.25 40.30
C VAL A 24 -2.37 4.41 38.79
N GLY A 25 -1.97 5.61 38.35
CA GLY A 25 -1.65 5.94 36.97
C GLY A 25 -0.19 5.79 36.57
N GLU A 26 0.69 5.33 37.47
CA GLU A 26 2.05 4.95 37.08
C GLU A 26 1.97 3.52 36.51
N ALA A 27 1.36 3.43 35.32
CA ALA A 27 1.49 2.29 34.44
C ALA A 27 2.97 1.93 34.46
N VAL A 28 3.27 0.73 34.98
CA VAL A 28 4.57 0.10 34.91
C VAL A 28 5.04 0.23 33.46
N ARG A 29 5.83 1.27 33.20
CA ARG A 29 6.63 1.37 32.00
C ARG A 29 7.65 0.27 32.19
N ILE A 30 7.27 -0.94 31.80
CA ILE A 30 8.22 -1.92 31.34
C ILE A 30 8.89 -1.21 30.17
N THR A 31 9.95 -0.47 30.46
CA THR A 31 10.97 -0.11 29.50
C THR A 31 11.57 -1.44 29.11
N THR A 32 10.85 -2.17 28.25
CA THR A 32 11.37 -3.25 27.46
C THR A 32 12.43 -2.58 26.63
N THR A 33 13.64 -2.56 27.19
CA THR A 33 14.87 -2.25 26.49
C THR A 33 15.08 -3.47 25.61
N ALA A 34 14.22 -3.63 24.61
CA ALA A 34 14.47 -4.51 23.50
C ALA A 34 15.77 -3.95 22.93
N SER A 35 16.87 -4.64 23.20
CA SER A 35 18.13 -4.47 22.50
C SER A 35 17.77 -4.41 21.03
N GLN A 36 17.83 -3.23 20.42
CA GLN A 36 17.65 -3.13 18.97
C GLN A 36 18.72 -4.05 18.38
N PRO A 37 18.34 -5.19 17.78
CA PRO A 37 19.32 -6.00 17.07
C PRO A 37 19.86 -5.08 15.97
N GLY A 38 21.18 -4.94 15.91
CA GLY A 38 21.89 -3.96 15.07
C GLY A 38 21.14 -3.73 13.77
N GLY A 39 20.53 -2.55 13.66
CA GLY A 39 19.57 -2.28 12.60
C GLY A 39 20.24 -2.49 11.26
N ALA A 40 19.69 -3.43 10.47
CA ALA A 40 20.09 -3.61 9.07
C ALA A 40 20.21 -2.24 8.40
N PRO A 41 21.30 -1.98 7.66
CA PRO A 41 21.52 -0.69 7.03
C PRO A 41 20.31 -0.33 6.15
N ALA A 42 19.95 0.96 6.11
CA ALA A 42 18.71 1.40 5.47
C ALA A 42 18.56 0.96 3.99
N TRP A 43 19.68 0.80 3.28
CA TRP A 43 19.68 0.26 1.92
C TRP A 43 19.21 -1.21 1.85
N GLU A 44 19.46 -2.02 2.87
CA GLU A 44 19.02 -3.42 2.93
C GLU A 44 17.49 -3.50 3.05
N LYS A 45 16.88 -2.65 3.89
CA LYS A 45 15.42 -2.53 3.99
C LYS A 45 14.80 -2.08 2.67
N ALA A 46 15.41 -1.10 2.02
CA ALA A 46 14.96 -0.60 0.72
C ALA A 46 15.03 -1.70 -0.35
N VAL A 47 16.11 -2.48 -0.40
CA VAL A 47 16.28 -3.60 -1.33
C VAL A 47 15.25 -4.69 -1.06
N ILE A 48 15.09 -5.14 0.20
CA ILE A 48 14.12 -6.18 0.55
C ILE A 48 12.70 -5.74 0.15
N ARG A 49 12.32 -4.50 0.47
CA ARG A 49 11.01 -3.96 0.08
C ARG A 49 10.84 -3.89 -1.43
N THR A 50 11.87 -3.42 -2.15
CA THR A 50 11.84 -3.35 -3.61
C THR A 50 11.74 -4.73 -4.23
N MET A 51 12.44 -5.74 -3.69
CA MET A 51 12.35 -7.12 -4.13
C MET A 51 10.98 -7.73 -3.85
N LEU A 52 10.39 -7.45 -2.68
CA LEU A 52 9.01 -7.87 -2.36
C LEU A 52 8.01 -7.21 -3.30
N TRP A 53 8.09 -5.89 -3.50
CA TRP A 53 7.24 -5.18 -4.45
C TRP A 53 7.41 -5.75 -5.86
N PHE A 54 8.64 -5.96 -6.32
CA PHE A 54 8.88 -6.56 -7.64
C PHE A 54 8.28 -7.96 -7.73
N SER A 55 8.48 -8.79 -6.71
CA SER A 55 7.98 -10.18 -6.70
C SER A 55 6.45 -10.21 -6.69
N PHE A 56 5.80 -9.41 -5.84
CA PHE A 56 4.35 -9.43 -5.72
C PHE A 56 3.64 -8.62 -6.81
N SER A 57 4.20 -7.50 -7.26
CA SER A 57 3.56 -6.65 -8.26
C SER A 57 3.92 -7.03 -9.69
N VAL A 58 5.15 -7.48 -9.98
CA VAL A 58 5.58 -7.81 -11.34
C VAL A 58 5.40 -9.28 -11.64
N ILE A 59 5.87 -10.19 -10.78
CA ILE A 59 5.79 -11.63 -11.07
C ILE A 59 4.33 -12.10 -11.05
N LEU A 60 3.56 -11.72 -10.02
CA LEU A 60 2.14 -12.13 -9.97
C LEU A 60 1.29 -11.47 -11.05
N SER A 61 1.66 -10.28 -11.53
CA SER A 61 0.93 -9.62 -12.61
C SER A 61 1.27 -10.18 -13.99
N VAL A 62 2.47 -10.71 -14.18
CA VAL A 62 2.85 -11.46 -15.40
C VAL A 62 2.21 -12.85 -15.42
N LEU A 63 1.83 -13.40 -14.27
CA LEU A 63 1.28 -14.75 -14.15
C LEU A 63 0.02 -15.00 -15.01
N PRO A 64 -1.01 -14.14 -15.03
CA PRO A 64 -2.15 -14.26 -15.94
C PRO A 64 -1.73 -14.29 -17.41
N LEU A 65 -0.75 -13.48 -17.80
CA LEU A 65 -0.24 -13.41 -19.17
C LEU A 65 0.42 -14.73 -19.58
N VAL A 66 1.23 -15.31 -18.67
CA VAL A 66 1.85 -16.62 -18.86
C VAL A 66 0.79 -17.71 -18.93
N ALA A 67 -0.22 -17.67 -18.06
CA ALA A 67 -1.33 -18.62 -18.10
C ALA A 67 -2.11 -18.53 -19.42
N ALA A 68 -2.45 -17.34 -19.89
CA ALA A 68 -3.12 -17.11 -21.17
C ALA A 68 -2.27 -17.64 -22.34
N PHE A 69 -0.96 -17.39 -22.33
CA PHE A 69 -0.03 -17.93 -23.32
C PHE A 69 -0.03 -19.47 -23.31
N PHE A 70 0.05 -20.11 -22.13
CA PHE A 70 -0.02 -21.57 -22.01
C PHE A 70 -1.36 -22.14 -22.50
N PHE A 71 -2.48 -21.49 -22.21
CA PHE A 71 -3.80 -21.93 -22.67
C PHE A 71 -3.96 -21.82 -24.19
N LYS A 72 -3.45 -20.76 -24.82
CA LYS A 72 -3.47 -20.62 -26.28
C LYS A 72 -2.49 -21.60 -26.95
N SER A 73 -1.32 -21.82 -26.35
CA SER A 73 -0.32 -22.78 -26.85
C SER A 73 -0.83 -24.23 -26.82
N THR A 74 -1.53 -24.65 -25.77
CA THR A 74 -2.12 -26.00 -25.69
C THR A 74 -3.25 -26.24 -26.69
N LYS A 75 -3.86 -25.19 -27.23
CA LYS A 75 -4.85 -25.27 -28.32
C LYS A 75 -4.23 -25.34 -29.73
N GLY A 76 -2.90 -25.26 -29.84
CA GLY A 76 -2.20 -25.28 -31.12
C GLY A 76 -2.31 -23.98 -31.92
N GLU A 77 -2.78 -22.90 -31.32
CA GLU A 77 -2.82 -21.59 -31.95
C GLU A 77 -1.42 -20.95 -31.93
N GLN A 78 -1.00 -20.35 -33.04
CA GLN A 78 0.23 -19.54 -33.05
C GLN A 78 -0.06 -18.25 -32.29
N VAL A 79 0.53 -18.14 -31.10
CA VAL A 79 0.30 -17.01 -30.21
C VAL A 79 1.29 -15.90 -30.52
N ALA A 80 0.86 -14.89 -31.28
CA ALA A 80 1.65 -13.68 -31.44
C ALA A 80 1.59 -12.85 -30.15
N TYR A 81 2.71 -12.23 -29.76
CA TYR A 81 2.73 -11.27 -28.65
C TYR A 81 1.68 -10.17 -28.82
N ALA A 82 1.48 -9.71 -30.06
CA ALA A 82 0.48 -8.71 -30.41
C ALA A 82 -0.97 -9.15 -30.09
N ASP A 83 -1.25 -10.46 -30.06
CA ASP A 83 -2.57 -10.95 -29.65
C ASP A 83 -2.76 -10.89 -28.14
N LEU A 84 -1.75 -11.26 -27.34
CA LEU A 84 -1.83 -11.12 -25.87
C LEU A 84 -1.87 -9.66 -25.42
N ALA A 85 -0.99 -8.83 -25.97
CA ALA A 85 -0.94 -7.41 -25.61
C ALA A 85 -2.11 -6.63 -26.22
N GLY A 86 -2.65 -7.08 -27.35
CA GLY A 86 -3.81 -6.51 -28.03
C GLY A 86 -5.13 -6.72 -27.28
N ASP A 87 -5.23 -7.79 -26.47
CA ASP A 87 -6.40 -8.08 -25.63
C ASP A 87 -6.50 -7.15 -24.40
N GLY A 88 -5.52 -6.24 -24.20
CA GLY A 88 -5.54 -5.25 -23.13
C GLY A 88 -5.13 -5.78 -21.75
N GLU A 89 -4.74 -7.06 -21.64
CA GLU A 89 -4.31 -7.68 -20.37
C GLU A 89 -3.14 -6.90 -19.72
N LEU A 90 -2.22 -6.38 -20.53
CA LEU A 90 -1.09 -5.58 -20.07
C LEU A 90 -1.51 -4.27 -19.39
N LEU A 91 -2.66 -3.71 -19.76
CA LEU A 91 -3.20 -2.48 -19.16
C LEU A 91 -3.72 -2.73 -17.76
N ILE A 92 -4.37 -3.87 -17.53
CA ILE A 92 -4.86 -4.26 -16.19
C ILE A 92 -3.68 -4.38 -15.22
N ILE A 93 -2.60 -5.03 -15.68
CA ILE A 93 -1.35 -5.16 -14.93
C ILE A 93 -0.78 -3.76 -14.60
N THR A 94 -0.75 -2.89 -15.60
CA THR A 94 -0.27 -1.50 -15.45
C THR A 94 -1.11 -0.74 -14.42
N THR A 95 -2.44 -0.85 -14.49
CA THR A 95 -3.38 -0.24 -13.53
C THR A 95 -3.08 -0.71 -12.11
N ALA A 96 -2.99 -2.03 -11.90
CA ALA A 96 -2.77 -2.60 -10.57
C ALA A 96 -1.44 -2.14 -9.97
N MET A 97 -0.38 -2.10 -10.78
CA MET A 97 0.93 -1.63 -10.35
C MET A 97 0.92 -0.14 -10.01
N ALA A 98 0.32 0.70 -10.85
CA ALA A 98 0.21 2.13 -10.62
C ALA A 98 -0.65 2.45 -9.38
N ALA A 99 -1.76 1.73 -9.20
CA ALA A 99 -2.61 1.85 -8.03
C ALA A 99 -1.88 1.43 -6.73
N ALA A 100 -1.10 0.35 -6.77
CA ALA A 100 -0.28 -0.07 -5.63
C ALA A 100 0.77 0.98 -5.27
N ALA A 101 1.49 1.52 -6.26
CA ALA A 101 2.48 2.58 -6.04
C ALA A 101 1.84 3.86 -5.50
N ALA A 102 0.68 4.27 -6.04
CA ALA A 102 -0.08 5.40 -5.53
C ALA A 102 -0.52 5.16 -4.07
N GLY A 103 -1.09 3.99 -3.76
CA GLY A 103 -1.53 3.62 -2.42
C GLY A 103 -0.41 3.67 -1.39
N ASP A 104 0.77 3.17 -1.74
CA ASP A 104 1.96 3.24 -0.87
C ASP A 104 2.40 4.68 -0.58
N LEU A 105 2.35 5.56 -1.60
CA LEU A 105 2.67 6.98 -1.43
C LEU A 105 1.64 7.71 -0.57
N TRP A 106 0.35 7.39 -0.72
CA TRP A 106 -0.72 7.96 0.10
C TRP A 106 -0.67 7.47 1.56
N ALA A 107 -0.40 6.18 1.77
CA ALA A 107 -0.36 5.56 3.11
C ALA A 107 0.81 6.05 3.97
N LYS A 108 1.97 6.34 3.36
CA LYS A 108 3.13 6.91 4.06
C LYS A 108 2.92 8.38 4.49
N GLY A 109 1.79 8.99 4.11
CA GLY A 109 1.53 10.41 4.28
C GLY A 109 2.33 11.20 3.26
N ALA A 110 1.70 12.17 2.61
CA ALA A 110 2.40 13.14 1.79
C ALA A 110 3.31 13.98 2.71
N SER A 111 4.53 13.51 2.98
CA SER A 111 5.63 14.39 3.45
C SER A 111 5.60 15.62 2.56
N SER A 112 5.69 16.85 3.11
CA SER A 112 5.33 18.13 2.46
C SER A 112 6.05 18.48 1.15
N GLU A 113 6.80 17.55 0.59
CA GLU A 113 7.44 17.65 -0.70
C GLU A 113 6.43 17.41 -1.82
N TRP A 114 6.14 18.50 -2.51
CA TRP A 114 5.38 18.58 -3.76
C TRP A 114 5.66 17.41 -4.73
N LEU A 115 6.91 16.96 -4.83
CA LEU A 115 7.28 15.89 -5.75
C LEU A 115 6.61 14.55 -5.40
N THR A 116 6.51 14.20 -4.11
CA THR A 116 5.86 12.94 -3.69
C THR A 116 4.38 12.94 -4.06
N THR A 117 3.71 14.07 -3.83
CA THR A 117 2.32 14.29 -4.22
C THR A 117 2.15 14.25 -5.74
N ALA A 118 3.06 14.84 -6.50
CA ALA A 118 3.03 14.81 -7.96
C ALA A 118 3.18 13.38 -8.51
N LEU A 119 4.09 12.57 -7.95
CA LEU A 119 4.24 11.16 -8.34
C LEU A 119 3.01 10.32 -7.95
N ALA A 120 2.42 10.55 -6.77
CA ALA A 120 1.20 9.86 -6.35
C ALA A 120 0.02 10.20 -7.26
N CYS A 121 -0.14 11.48 -7.61
CA CYS A 121 -1.15 11.96 -8.53
C CYS A 121 -0.94 11.39 -9.94
N LEU A 122 0.30 11.37 -10.43
CA LEU A 122 0.64 10.79 -11.74
C LEU A 122 0.31 9.30 -11.80
N ASN A 123 0.69 8.52 -10.79
CA ASN A 123 0.36 7.09 -10.73
C ASN A 123 -1.15 6.85 -10.63
N THR A 124 -1.88 7.69 -9.88
CA THR A 124 -3.34 7.63 -9.81
C THR A 124 -3.99 7.95 -11.15
N ALA A 125 -3.52 9.01 -11.83
CA ALA A 125 -4.01 9.41 -13.14
C ALA A 125 -3.72 8.33 -14.20
N LEU A 126 -2.52 7.73 -14.16
CA LEU A 126 -2.17 6.59 -15.00
C LEU A 126 -3.12 5.42 -14.77
N ALA A 127 -3.37 5.03 -13.52
CA ALA A 127 -4.29 3.93 -13.19
C ALA A 127 -5.71 4.18 -13.70
N ILE A 128 -6.22 5.41 -13.56
CA ILE A 128 -7.53 5.80 -14.09
C ILE A 128 -7.51 5.73 -15.62
N PHE A 129 -6.50 6.30 -16.26
CA PHE A 129 -6.38 6.33 -17.72
C PHE A 129 -6.29 4.92 -18.31
N THR A 130 -5.45 4.03 -17.76
CA THR A 130 -5.31 2.66 -18.24
C THR A 130 -6.58 1.84 -18.03
N THR A 131 -7.34 2.10 -16.96
CA THR A 131 -8.65 1.47 -16.72
C THR A 131 -9.70 1.92 -17.74
N LEU A 132 -9.80 3.23 -18.00
CA LEU A 132 -10.71 3.76 -19.02
C LEU A 132 -10.35 3.24 -20.41
N TRP A 133 -9.05 3.20 -20.72
CA TRP A 133 -8.54 2.68 -22.00
C TRP A 133 -8.84 1.19 -22.17
N PHE A 134 -8.65 0.39 -21.12
CA PHE A 134 -9.04 -1.03 -21.12
C PHE A 134 -10.56 -1.21 -21.35
N GLY A 135 -11.38 -0.41 -20.68
CA GLY A 135 -12.84 -0.41 -20.88
C GLY A 135 -13.24 -0.07 -22.32
N TYR A 136 -12.56 0.90 -22.94
CA TYR A 136 -12.75 1.25 -24.34
C TYR A 136 -12.39 0.10 -25.30
N ILE A 137 -11.25 -0.56 -25.08
CA ILE A 137 -10.83 -1.73 -25.87
C ILE A 137 -11.85 -2.87 -25.73
N THR A 138 -12.33 -3.10 -24.51
CA THR A 138 -13.32 -4.16 -24.22
C THR A 138 -14.63 -3.88 -24.96
N ALA A 139 -15.11 -2.62 -24.94
CA ALA A 139 -16.33 -2.23 -25.66
C ALA A 139 -16.18 -2.41 -27.19
N LEU A 140 -15.01 -2.08 -27.76
CA LEU A 140 -14.75 -2.30 -29.17
C LEU A 140 -14.65 -3.79 -29.53
N ALA A 141 -14.15 -4.62 -28.62
CA ALA A 141 -14.06 -6.07 -28.85
C ALA A 141 -15.46 -6.70 -29.01
N ASP A 142 -16.47 -6.19 -28.30
CA ASP A 142 -17.86 -6.63 -28.41
C ASP A 142 -18.51 -6.25 -29.75
N GLU A 143 -18.13 -5.10 -30.33
CA GLU A 143 -18.70 -4.59 -31.59
C GLU A 143 -18.17 -5.31 -32.85
N LYS A 144 -17.23 -6.26 -32.72
CA LYS A 144 -16.56 -6.96 -33.84
C LYS A 144 -15.94 -6.02 -34.88
N THR A 145 -15.66 -4.77 -34.49
CA THR A 145 -14.95 -3.83 -35.35
C THR A 145 -13.52 -4.31 -35.55
N ALA A 146 -12.97 -4.06 -36.75
CA ALA A 146 -11.58 -4.40 -37.05
C ALA A 146 -10.65 -3.47 -36.28
N ILE A 147 -10.29 -3.86 -35.07
CA ILE A 147 -9.35 -3.13 -34.22
C ILE A 147 -7.92 -3.45 -34.67
N ASP A 148 -7.10 -2.42 -34.83
CA ASP A 148 -5.65 -2.58 -35.02
C ASP A 148 -4.99 -3.02 -33.71
N LYS A 149 -4.81 -4.33 -33.57
CA LYS A 149 -4.12 -4.96 -32.44
C LYS A 149 -2.68 -4.49 -32.28
N GLY A 150 -2.01 -4.13 -33.36
CA GLY A 150 -0.64 -3.63 -33.34
C GLY A 150 -0.53 -2.28 -32.64
N PHE A 151 -1.48 -1.39 -32.92
CA PHE A 151 -1.58 -0.10 -32.24
C PHE A 151 -1.83 -0.26 -30.74
N ILE A 152 -2.79 -1.09 -30.35
CA ILE A 152 -3.09 -1.36 -28.92
C ILE A 152 -1.91 -1.99 -28.21
N SER A 153 -1.26 -2.97 -28.82
CA SER A 153 -0.08 -3.63 -28.27
C SER A 153 1.04 -2.62 -28.00
N THR A 154 1.30 -1.72 -28.94
CA THR A 154 2.38 -0.72 -28.82
C THR A 154 2.09 0.28 -27.71
N TRP A 155 0.85 0.78 -27.64
CA TRP A 155 0.43 1.72 -26.61
C TRP A 155 0.43 1.10 -25.21
N SER A 156 -0.10 -0.12 -25.08
CA SER A 156 -0.14 -0.84 -23.81
C SER A 156 1.27 -1.10 -23.29
N THR A 157 2.20 -1.51 -24.18
CA THR A 157 3.61 -1.73 -23.82
C THR A 157 4.29 -0.44 -23.36
N THR A 158 4.03 0.66 -24.08
CA THR A 158 4.59 1.97 -23.73
C THR A 158 4.10 2.45 -22.36
N MET A 159 2.79 2.34 -22.10
CA MET A 159 2.19 2.71 -20.81
C MET A 159 2.71 1.84 -19.66
N PHE A 160 2.89 0.54 -19.91
CA PHE A 160 3.47 -0.38 -18.95
C PHE A 160 4.90 0.06 -18.58
N LEU A 161 5.77 0.33 -19.56
CA LEU A 161 7.16 0.73 -19.31
C LEU A 161 7.26 2.07 -18.58
N VAL A 162 6.45 3.05 -18.97
CA VAL A 162 6.40 4.36 -18.30
C VAL A 162 5.92 4.20 -16.85
N SER A 163 4.85 3.44 -16.62
CA SER A 163 4.34 3.22 -15.26
C SER A 163 5.29 2.39 -14.41
N PHE A 164 5.98 1.42 -15.00
CA PHE A 164 6.96 0.57 -14.32
C PHE A 164 8.14 1.40 -13.83
N THR A 165 8.71 2.23 -14.71
CA THR A 165 9.82 3.11 -14.35
C THR A 165 9.39 4.18 -13.34
N ALA A 166 8.23 4.81 -13.53
CA ALA A 166 7.68 5.78 -12.57
C ALA A 166 7.44 5.16 -11.19
N SER A 167 6.79 3.99 -11.12
CA SER A 167 6.52 3.27 -9.87
C SER A 167 7.81 2.83 -9.18
N GLY A 168 8.77 2.27 -9.94
CA GLY A 168 10.06 1.85 -9.41
C GLY A 168 10.86 3.02 -8.82
N LEU A 169 10.92 4.15 -9.53
CA LEU A 169 11.57 5.37 -9.02
C LEU A 169 10.88 5.91 -7.77
N SER A 170 9.55 5.83 -7.70
CA SER A 170 8.77 6.27 -6.54
C SER A 170 9.20 5.54 -5.26
N ILE A 171 9.35 4.22 -5.36
CA ILE A 171 9.70 3.35 -4.23
C ILE A 171 11.14 3.61 -3.78
N ILE A 172 12.08 3.63 -4.72
CA ILE A 172 13.50 3.87 -4.42
C ILE A 172 13.66 5.23 -3.72
N ARG A 173 13.01 6.27 -4.24
CA ARG A 173 13.06 7.61 -3.65
C ARG A 173 12.42 7.65 -2.25
N ALA A 174 11.29 6.97 -2.07
CA ALA A 174 10.59 6.95 -0.78
C ALA A 174 11.44 6.31 0.33
N GLU A 175 12.29 5.32 0.00
CA GLU A 175 13.16 4.67 0.96
C GLU A 175 14.45 5.47 1.24
N LEU A 176 15.02 6.12 0.21
CA LEU A 176 16.20 7.00 0.39
C LEU A 176 15.93 8.18 1.33
N ARG A 177 14.68 8.66 1.43
CA ARG A 177 14.31 9.76 2.33
C ARG A 177 14.06 9.37 3.79
N GLN A 178 13.98 8.09 4.11
CA GLN A 178 13.83 7.66 5.50
C GLN A 178 15.18 7.61 6.24
N GLN A 179 16.26 8.06 5.59
CA GLN A 179 17.58 8.33 6.17
C GLN A 179 17.68 9.81 6.56
#